data_AF-A0AAW0P808-F1
#
_entry.id   AF-A0AAW0P808-F1
#
_cell.length_a   1.000
_cell.length_b   1.000
_cell.length_c   1.000
_cell.angle_alpha   90.00
_cell.angle_beta   90.00
_cell.angle_gamma   90.00
#
_symmetry.space_group_name_H-M   'P 1'
#
loop_
_entity.id
_entity.type
_entity.pdbx_description
1 polymer ?
#
loop_
_entity_poly.entity_id
_entity_poly.type
_entity_poly.pdbx_seq_one_letter_code
_entity_poly.pdbx_strand_id
1 'polypeptide(L)' 'MIDDQDLVRKHQFLAEALQWRAQSDPDHVLFVLLNAKGMTVCTATCIQLHKRAEKIAAALMEKGSINTGENVALT' A
#
# COMPACT_ATOMS: atom_id res chain seq x y z
N MET A 1 24.16 8.57 -16.39
CA MET A 1 24.00 8.50 -14.92
C MET A 1 22.51 8.64 -14.69
N ILE A 2 21.87 7.68 -14.00
CA ILE A 2 20.45 7.83 -13.68
C ILE A 2 20.38 8.95 -12.64
N ASP A 3 19.68 10.05 -12.94
CA ASP A 3 19.63 11.20 -12.04
C ASP A 3 18.84 10.81 -10.78
N ASP A 4 19.36 11.13 -9.59
CA ASP A 4 18.66 10.95 -8.31
C ASP A 4 17.25 11.59 -8.33
N GLN A 5 17.09 12.65 -9.14
CA GLN A 5 15.81 13.31 -9.40
C GLN A 5 14.79 12.40 -10.12
N ASP A 6 15.23 11.50 -11.00
CA ASP A 6 14.37 10.53 -11.68
C ASP A 6 13.97 9.37 -10.77
N LEU A 7 14.79 9.06 -9.75
CA LEU A 7 14.41 8.14 -8.68
C LEU A 7 13.36 8.74 -7.74
N VAL A 8 13.50 10.02 -7.38
CA VAL A 8 12.52 10.75 -6.56
C VAL A 8 11.18 10.91 -7.29
N ARG A 9 11.20 11.06 -8.63
CA ARG A 9 9.98 11.11 -9.46
C ARG A 9 9.34 9.74 -9.73
N LYS A 10 10.05 8.63 -9.48
CA LYS A 10 9.64 7.31 -9.96
C LYS A 10 8.39 6.75 -9.26
N HIS A 11 8.08 7.25 -8.06
CA HIS A 11 6.92 6.87 -7.27
C HIS A 11 6.30 8.10 -6.60
N GLN A 12 5.71 8.98 -7.41
CA GLN A 12 5.12 10.24 -6.92
C GLN A 12 3.93 9.97 -5.99
N PHE A 13 3.25 8.83 -6.15
CA PHE A 13 2.14 8.42 -5.30
C PHE A 13 2.50 7.20 -4.42
N LEU A 14 1.94 7.15 -3.21
CA LEU A 14 2.16 6.04 -2.27
C LEU A 14 1.75 4.67 -2.85
N ALA A 15 0.69 4.64 -3.67
CA ALA A 15 0.24 3.43 -4.35
C ALA A 15 1.31 2.87 -5.30
N GLU A 16 1.98 3.75 -6.06
CA GLU A 16 3.06 3.36 -6.98
C GLU A 16 4.29 2.87 -6.21
N ALA A 17 4.63 3.51 -5.10
CA ALA A 17 5.73 3.07 -4.24
C ALA A 17 5.46 1.66 -3.67
N LEU A 18 4.24 1.41 -3.20
CA LEU A 18 3.83 0.10 -2.69
C LEU A 18 3.82 -0.97 -3.80
N GLN A 19 3.32 -0.62 -4.99
CA GLN A 19 3.30 -1.50 -6.16
C GLN A 19 4.72 -1.87 -6.60
N TRP A 20 5.65 -0.90 -6.62
CA TRP A 20 7.04 -1.16 -6.98
C TRP A 20 7.71 -2.08 -5.97
N ARG A 21 7.54 -1.82 -4.67
CA ARG A 21 8.07 -2.69 -3.62
C ARG A 21 7.51 -4.10 -3.68
N ALA A 22 6.21 -4.24 -3.98
CA ALA A 22 5.59 -5.54 -4.17
C ALA A 22 6.18 -6.35 -5.34
N GLN A 23 6.88 -5.71 -6.28
CA GLN A 23 7.59 -6.36 -7.39
C GLN A 23 9.08 -6.55 -7.11
N SER A 24 9.75 -5.57 -6.49
CA SER A 24 11.19 -5.58 -6.27
C SER A 24 11.62 -6.35 -5.01
N ASP A 25 10.78 -6.34 -3.97
CA ASP A 25 11.03 -6.97 -2.67
C ASP A 25 9.71 -7.45 -2.03
N PRO A 26 9.03 -8.44 -2.65
CA PRO A 26 7.65 -8.82 -2.32
C PRO A 26 7.45 -9.29 -0.88
N ASP A 27 8.46 -9.96 -0.30
CA ASP A 27 8.37 -10.63 0.99
C ASP A 27 8.74 -9.73 2.17
N HIS A 28 9.19 -8.50 1.90
CA HIS A 28 9.50 -7.54 2.95
C HIS A 28 8.26 -7.18 3.77
N VAL A 29 8.34 -7.40 5.08
CA VAL A 29 7.27 -7.11 6.03
C VAL A 29 7.17 -5.61 6.30
N LEU A 30 6.03 -4.99 5.95
CA LEU A 30 5.77 -3.57 6.19
C LEU A 30 4.75 -3.31 7.28
N PHE A 31 4.03 -4.35 7.70
CA PHE A 31 3.01 -4.25 8.72
C PHE A 31 3.18 -5.37 9.74
N VAL A 32 3.13 -4.99 11.02
CA VAL A 32 3.14 -5.91 12.16
C VAL A 32 2.05 -5.46 13.13
N LEU A 33 1.12 -6.36 13.43
CA LEU A 33 0.12 -6.17 14.47
C LEU A 33 0.59 -6.87 15.75
N LEU A 34 0.66 -6.13 16.84
CA LEU A 34 0.96 -6.65 18.17
C LEU A 34 -0.29 -6.69 19.02
N ASN A 35 -0.38 -7.64 19.95
CA ASN A 35 -1.37 -7.60 21.02
C ASN A 35 -0.91 -6.71 22.19
N ALA A 36 -1.76 -6.54 23.21
CA ALA A 36 -1.45 -5.76 24.41
C ALA A 36 -0.24 -6.27 25.23
N LYS A 37 0.21 -7.50 24.99
CA LYS A 37 1.41 -8.08 25.60
C LYS A 37 2.67 -7.88 24.74
N GLY A 38 2.57 -7.14 23.64
CA GLY A 38 3.67 -6.90 22.71
C GLY A 38 4.00 -8.08 21.79
N MET A 39 3.18 -9.15 21.76
CA MET A 39 3.44 -10.30 20.89
C MET A 39 2.83 -10.09 19.50
N THR A 40 3.55 -10.52 18.48
CA THR A 40 3.08 -10.49 17.09
C THR A 40 1.88 -11.39 16.89
N VAL A 41 0.79 -10.81 16.39
CA VAL A 41 -0.46 -11.49 16.03
C VAL A 41 -0.61 -11.63 14.52
N CYS A 42 -0.13 -10.65 13.76
CA CYS A 42 -0.22 -10.66 12.31
C CYS A 42 0.94 -9.87 11.70
N THR A 43 1.37 -10.29 10.52
CA THR A 43 2.30 -9.54 9.67
C THR A 43 1.70 -9.44 8.27
N ALA A 44 2.06 -8.39 7.53
CA ALA A 44 1.80 -8.35 6.10
C ALA A 44 3.03 -7.85 5.33
N THR A 45 3.35 -8.57 4.26
CA THR A 45 4.43 -8.25 3.33
C THR A 45 4.01 -7.20 2.30
N CYS A 46 4.96 -6.65 1.55
CA CYS A 46 4.71 -5.69 0.47
C CYS A 46 3.64 -6.21 -0.50
N ILE A 47 3.77 -7.46 -0.96
CA ILE A 47 2.83 -8.06 -1.91
C ILE A 47 1.43 -8.28 -1.29
N GLN A 48 1.37 -8.63 -0.01
CA GLN A 48 0.09 -8.84 0.69
C GLN A 48 -0.66 -7.52 0.90
N LEU A 49 0.05 -6.46 1.31
CA LEU A 49 -0.53 -5.13 1.48
C LEU A 49 -0.98 -4.54 0.14
N HIS A 50 -0.17 -4.68 -0.91
CA HIS A 50 -0.55 -4.22 -2.25
C HIS A 50 -1.86 -4.88 -2.72
N LYS A 51 -1.95 -6.22 -2.65
CA LYS A 51 -3.19 -6.94 -3.03
C LYS A 51 -4.41 -6.52 -2.21
N ARG A 52 -4.23 -6.27 -0.91
CA ARG A 52 -5.32 -5.80 -0.05
C ARG A 52 -5.75 -4.37 -0.42
N ALA A 53 -4.80 -3.47 -0.72
CA ALA A 53 -5.09 -2.11 -1.15
C ALA A 53 -5.91 -2.12 -2.46
N GLU A 54 -5.48 -2.89 -3.46
CA GLU A 54 -6.21 -3.05 -4.73
C GLU A 54 -7.64 -3.56 -4.52
N LYS A 55 -7.82 -4.54 -3.63
CA LYS A 55 -9.15 -5.08 -3.30
C LYS A 55 -10.06 -4.03 -2.65
N ILE A 56 -9.53 -3.20 -1.77
CA ILE A 56 -10.30 -2.10 -1.15
C ILE A 56 -10.62 -1.04 -2.19
N ALA A 57 -9.66 -0.65 -3.04
CA ALA A 57 -9.87 0.31 -4.12
C ALA A 57 -10.98 -0.17 -5.08
N ALA A 58 -10.94 -1.43 -5.51
CA ALA A 58 -11.98 -2.04 -6.34
C ALA A 58 -13.35 -1.99 -5.65
N ALA A 59 -13.44 -2.35 -4.37
CA ALA A 59 -14.69 -2.32 -3.62
C ALA A 59 -15.26 -0.90 -3.46
N LEU A 60 -14.40 0.12 -3.28
CA LEU A 60 -14.80 1.52 -3.20
C LEU A 60 -15.33 2.04 -4.54
N MET A 61 -14.69 1.66 -5.65
CA MET A 61 -15.16 2.02 -6.99
C MET A 61 -16.50 1.35 -7.34
N GLU A 62 -16.64 0.05 -7.05
CA GLU A 62 -17.84 -0.72 -7.39
C GLU A 62 -19.06 -0.38 -6.53
N LYS A 63 -18.86 -0.10 -5.23
CA LYS A 63 -19.97 0.07 -4.27
C LYS A 63 -20.17 1.50 -3.79
N GLY A 64 -19.10 2.29 -3.76
CA GLY A 64 -19.13 3.66 -3.24
C GLY A 64 -19.47 4.70 -4.30
N SER A 65 -19.38 4.35 -5.60
CA SER A 65 -19.41 5.32 -6.71
C SER A 65 -18.44 6.49 -6.48
N ILE A 66 -17.31 6.21 -5.82
CA ILE A 66 -16.33 7.22 -5.43
C ILE A 66 -15.49 7.60 -6.63
N ASN A 67 -15.34 8.90 -6.88
CA ASN A 67 -14.56 9.45 -8.00
C ASN A 67 -13.17 9.91 -7.55
N THR A 68 -12.25 10.04 -8.50
CA THR A 68 -10.92 10.62 -8.25
C THR A 68 -11.06 12.04 -7.70
N GLY A 69 -10.41 12.30 -6.56
CA GLY A 69 -10.44 13.59 -5.88
C GLY A 69 -11.48 13.70 -4.77
N GLU A 70 -12.32 12.68 -4.57
CA GLU A 70 -13.26 12.64 -3.45
C GLU A 70 -12.60 12.19 -2.14
N ASN A 71 -13.11 12.71 -1.03
CA ASN A 71 -12.61 12.39 0.31
C ASN A 71 -13.33 11.17 0.89
N VAL A 72 -12.57 10.21 1.42
CA VAL A 72 -13.10 9.03 2.12
C VAL A 72 -12.73 9.11 3.59
N ALA A 73 -13.73 9.12 4.48
CA ALA A 73 -13.49 9.11 5.91
C ALA A 73 -13.03 7.72 6.38
N LEU A 74 -11.95 7.67 7.14
CA LEU A 74 -11.45 6.46 7.80
C LEU A 74 -11.86 6.52 9.28
N THR A 75 -12.59 5.50 9.75
CA THR A 75 -13.13 5.40 11.11
C THR A 75 -12.49 4.26 11.88
#